data_AF-A0A086ZMX2-F1
#
_entry.id   AF-A0A086ZMX2-F1
#
_cell.length_a   1.000
_cell.length_b   1.000
_cell.length_c   1.000
_cell.angle_alpha   90.00
_cell.angle_beta   90.00
_cell.angle_gamma   90.00
#
_symmetry.space_group_name_H-M   'P 1'
#
loop_
_entity.id
_entity.type
_entity.pdbx_description
1 polymer ?
#
loop_
_entity_poly.entity_id
_entity_poly.type
_entity_poly.pdbx_seq_one_letter_code
_entity_poly.pdbx_strand_id
1 'polypeptide(L)'
;MNKDVSERGTAAAAAVSSAGVIDNTAAFKALPWPRKLVWHVQHYWQHWVMALPAMVFVFIFAYIPMYGIQLAFRDFVPSKGLTGGQWVGLKYFNQFFTSPMFSKVMINTIKISLGTLVLGFIAPIVLALLINQIHSTKVKGFVQTITYMPHFISTVVIVAMLNIFLTPNTGLLGRFFGGTSL
;
A
#
# COMPACT_ATOMS: atom_id res chain seq x y z
N MET A 1 39.01 -50.67 8.57
CA MET A 1 37.54 -50.57 8.66
C MET A 1 36.95 -49.19 8.27
N ASN A 2 37.75 -48.19 7.84
CA ASN A 2 37.22 -46.83 7.56
C ASN A 2 37.60 -46.26 6.17
N LYS A 3 38.11 -47.10 5.26
CA LYS A 3 38.41 -46.69 3.86
C LYS A 3 37.34 -47.17 2.88
N ASP A 4 36.73 -48.32 3.11
CA ASP A 4 35.71 -48.91 2.21
C ASP A 4 34.36 -48.16 2.21
N VAL A 5 34.04 -47.40 3.26
CA VAL A 5 32.80 -46.60 3.34
C VAL A 5 32.92 -45.30 2.54
N SER A 6 34.13 -44.72 2.46
CA SER A 6 34.37 -43.49 1.70
C SER A 6 34.31 -43.74 0.19
N GLU A 7 34.86 -44.84 -0.29
CA GLU A 7 34.87 -45.17 -1.73
C GLU A 7 33.46 -45.54 -2.25
N ARG A 8 32.64 -46.21 -1.42
CA ARG A 8 31.23 -46.50 -1.75
C ARG A 8 30.35 -45.26 -1.81
N GLY A 9 30.62 -44.24 -0.98
CA GLY A 9 29.91 -42.96 -1.01
C GLY A 9 30.21 -42.15 -2.29
N THR A 10 31.46 -42.13 -2.73
CA THR A 10 31.87 -41.48 -3.99
C THR A 10 31.37 -42.22 -5.24
N ALA A 11 31.35 -43.56 -5.22
CA ALA A 11 30.81 -44.35 -6.33
C ALA A 11 29.27 -44.23 -6.45
N ALA A 12 28.56 -44.14 -5.32
CA ALA A 12 27.11 -43.92 -5.29
C ALA A 12 26.75 -42.49 -5.76
N ALA A 13 27.52 -41.48 -5.37
CA ALA A 13 27.33 -40.10 -5.84
C ALA A 13 27.62 -39.96 -7.35
N ALA A 14 28.65 -40.64 -7.87
CA ALA A 14 28.95 -40.67 -9.29
C ALA A 14 27.88 -41.42 -10.12
N ALA A 15 27.30 -42.48 -9.57
CA ALA A 15 26.24 -43.24 -10.23
C ALA A 15 24.92 -42.45 -10.33
N VAL A 16 24.56 -41.68 -9.30
CA VAL A 16 23.35 -40.83 -9.31
C VAL A 16 23.45 -39.68 -10.32
N SER A 17 24.66 -39.18 -10.60
CA SER A 17 24.88 -38.16 -11.64
C SER A 17 24.77 -38.69 -13.07
N SER A 18 24.86 -40.01 -13.27
CA SER A 18 24.80 -40.64 -14.61
C SER A 18 23.40 -41.11 -15.01
N ALA A 19 22.44 -41.07 -14.08
CA ALA A 19 21.07 -41.50 -14.30
C ALA A 19 20.19 -40.33 -14.79
N GLY A 20 20.28 -40.03 -16.10
CA GLY A 20 19.14 -39.54 -16.88
C GLY A 20 18.49 -38.20 -16.50
N VAL A 21 19.04 -37.42 -15.58
CA VAL A 21 18.63 -36.01 -15.43
C VAL A 21 19.42 -35.25 -16.47
N ILE A 22 18.74 -34.88 -17.57
CA ILE A 22 19.30 -33.95 -18.55
C ILE A 22 19.55 -32.64 -17.81
N ASP A 23 20.77 -32.44 -17.34
CA ASP A 23 21.18 -31.25 -16.59
C ASP A 23 21.35 -30.09 -17.58
N ASN A 24 20.21 -29.59 -18.06
CA ASN A 24 20.12 -28.51 -19.03
C ASN A 24 20.65 -27.18 -18.47
N THR A 25 20.96 -27.11 -17.17
CA THR A 25 21.49 -25.96 -16.45
C THR A 25 22.79 -25.43 -17.07
N ALA A 26 23.66 -26.31 -17.57
CA ALA A 26 24.89 -25.94 -18.26
C ALA A 26 24.64 -25.39 -19.68
N ALA A 27 23.72 -25.99 -20.42
CA ALA A 27 23.31 -25.50 -21.75
C ALA A 27 22.61 -24.13 -21.66
N PHE A 28 21.86 -23.89 -20.57
CA PHE A 28 21.21 -22.60 -20.30
C PHE A 28 22.19 -21.45 -20.17
N LYS A 29 23.37 -21.64 -19.59
CA LYS A 29 24.33 -20.54 -19.38
C LYS A 29 24.84 -19.99 -20.72
N ALA A 30 24.92 -20.81 -21.76
CA ALA A 30 25.52 -20.51 -23.07
C ALA A 30 24.59 -19.86 -24.12
N LEU A 31 23.28 -19.69 -23.85
CA LEU A 31 22.37 -19.07 -24.84
C LEU A 31 22.43 -17.53 -24.84
N PRO A 32 22.28 -16.88 -26.01
CA PRO A 32 22.17 -15.42 -26.11
C PRO A 32 20.88 -14.91 -25.45
N TRP A 33 20.95 -13.74 -24.81
CA TRP A 33 19.88 -13.11 -24.02
C TRP A 33 18.46 -13.15 -24.62
N PRO A 34 18.22 -12.93 -25.92
CA PRO A 34 16.86 -12.96 -26.46
C PRO A 34 16.22 -14.36 -26.43
N ARG A 35 17.02 -15.43 -26.61
CA ARG A 35 16.50 -16.82 -26.60
C ARG A 35 16.20 -17.30 -25.19
N LYS A 36 16.94 -16.80 -24.19
CA LYS A 36 16.66 -17.03 -22.76
C LYS A 36 15.32 -16.41 -22.35
N LEU A 37 15.02 -15.20 -22.80
CA LEU A 37 13.76 -14.52 -22.48
C LEU A 37 12.53 -15.27 -23.01
N VAL A 38 12.60 -15.72 -24.27
CA VAL A 38 11.51 -16.49 -24.90
C VAL A 38 11.31 -17.84 -24.20
N TRP A 39 12.40 -18.52 -23.83
CA TRP A 39 12.32 -19.78 -23.09
C TRP A 39 11.72 -19.57 -21.69
N HIS A 40 12.12 -18.52 -20.96
CA HIS A 40 11.51 -18.16 -19.68
C HIS A 40 10.02 -17.84 -19.81
N VAL A 41 9.62 -17.04 -20.80
CA VAL A 41 8.19 -16.71 -21.00
C VAL A 41 7.36 -17.94 -21.35
N GLN A 42 7.91 -18.87 -22.15
CA GLN A 42 7.23 -20.14 -22.45
C GLN A 42 7.17 -21.08 -21.25
N HIS A 43 8.24 -21.20 -20.47
CA HIS A 43 8.30 -22.10 -19.32
C HIS A 43 7.47 -21.59 -18.13
N TYR A 44 7.35 -20.27 -17.97
CA TYR A 44 6.58 -19.61 -16.90
C TYR A 44 5.26 -19.01 -17.40
N TRP A 45 4.74 -19.42 -18.56
CA TRP A 45 3.53 -18.86 -19.18
C TRP A 45 2.32 -18.85 -18.23
N GLN A 46 2.15 -19.89 -17.40
CA GLN A 46 1.07 -19.96 -16.41
C GLN A 46 1.12 -18.82 -15.38
N HIS A 47 2.32 -18.44 -14.92
CA HIS A 47 2.49 -17.33 -13.98
C HIS A 47 2.17 -15.99 -14.64
N TRP A 48 2.60 -15.81 -15.90
CA TRP A 48 2.31 -14.62 -16.68
C TRP A 48 0.81 -14.48 -16.96
N VAL A 49 0.11 -15.56 -17.31
CA VAL A 49 -1.34 -15.55 -17.53
C VAL A 49 -2.11 -15.21 -16.26
N MET A 50 -1.69 -15.70 -15.09
CA MET A 50 -2.32 -15.33 -13.81
C MET A 50 -2.04 -13.87 -13.41
N ALA A 51 -0.86 -13.35 -13.71
CA ALA A 51 -0.48 -11.97 -13.40
C ALA A 51 -1.05 -10.94 -14.41
N LEU A 52 -1.34 -11.36 -15.65
CA LEU A 52 -1.76 -10.48 -16.74
C LEU A 52 -3.03 -9.68 -16.41
N PRO A 53 -4.12 -10.25 -15.86
CA PRO A 53 -5.31 -9.49 -15.49
C PRO A 53 -5.01 -8.38 -14.48
N ALA A 54 -4.19 -8.67 -13.46
CA ALA A 54 -3.78 -7.69 -12.46
C ALA A 54 -2.92 -6.58 -13.08
N MET A 55 -1.97 -6.93 -13.95
CA MET A 55 -1.14 -5.95 -14.66
C MET A 55 -1.95 -5.06 -15.61
N VAL A 56 -2.88 -5.64 -16.37
CA VAL A 56 -3.76 -4.87 -17.27
C VAL A 56 -4.65 -3.94 -16.45
N PHE A 57 -5.19 -4.39 -15.32
CA PHE A 57 -5.96 -3.55 -14.42
C PHE A 57 -5.12 -2.37 -13.90
N VAL A 58 -3.92 -2.61 -13.40
CA VAL A 58 -3.00 -1.55 -12.94
C VAL A 58 -2.62 -0.61 -14.09
N PHE A 59 -2.39 -1.14 -15.28
CA PHE A 59 -2.06 -0.31 -16.44
C PHE A 59 -3.21 0.62 -16.81
N ILE A 60 -4.43 0.10 -16.92
CA ILE A 60 -5.61 0.87 -17.31
C ILE A 60 -6.01 1.87 -16.22
N PHE A 61 -6.02 1.46 -14.95
CA PHE A 61 -6.57 2.29 -13.87
C PHE A 61 -5.53 3.11 -13.10
N ALA A 62 -4.24 2.75 -13.12
CA ALA A 62 -3.19 3.53 -12.45
C ALA A 62 -2.29 4.28 -13.44
N TYR A 63 -1.87 3.66 -14.54
CA TYR A 63 -0.95 4.30 -15.50
C TYR A 63 -1.65 5.25 -16.47
N ILE A 64 -2.83 4.91 -16.99
CA ILE A 64 -3.55 5.83 -17.90
C ILE A 64 -3.90 7.15 -17.20
N PRO A 65 -4.47 7.17 -15.97
CA PRO A 65 -4.75 8.45 -15.29
C PRO A 65 -3.50 9.27 -14.99
N MET A 66 -2.34 8.62 -14.86
CA MET A 66 -1.06 9.30 -14.65
C MET A 66 -0.65 10.18 -15.84
N TYR A 67 -1.15 9.91 -17.05
CA TYR A 67 -1.02 10.82 -18.19
C TYR A 67 -1.70 12.19 -17.95
N GLY A 68 -2.66 12.25 -17.03
CA GLY A 68 -3.30 13.50 -16.58
C GLY A 68 -2.37 14.45 -15.83
N ILE A 69 -1.22 14.00 -15.33
CA ILE A 69 -0.24 14.86 -14.62
C ILE A 69 0.28 15.97 -15.54
N GLN A 70 0.28 15.78 -16.86
CA GLN A 70 0.64 16.83 -17.81
C GLN A 70 -0.23 18.10 -17.70
N LEU A 71 -1.45 17.97 -17.16
CA LEU A 71 -2.37 19.10 -16.97
C LEU A 71 -1.81 20.12 -15.99
N ALA A 72 -0.97 19.70 -15.03
CA ALA A 72 -0.30 20.61 -14.11
C ALA A 72 0.70 21.57 -14.81
N PHE A 73 1.12 21.24 -16.02
CA PHE A 73 2.06 22.04 -16.82
C PHE A 73 1.39 22.82 -17.96
N ARG A 74 0.07 22.68 -18.12
CA ARG A 74 -0.72 23.35 -19.18
C ARG A 74 -1.74 24.29 -18.57
N ASP A 75 -2.07 25.37 -19.28
CA ASP A 75 -3.15 26.29 -18.91
C ASP A 75 -4.51 25.65 -19.19
N PHE A 76 -4.85 24.64 -18.37
CA PHE A 76 -6.04 23.84 -18.56
C PHE A 76 -7.27 24.62 -18.11
N VAL A 77 -8.11 24.98 -19.07
CA VAL A 77 -9.44 25.54 -18.81
C VAL A 77 -10.45 24.43 -19.09
N PRO A 78 -11.23 23.95 -18.10
CA PRO A 78 -12.19 22.86 -18.29
C PRO A 78 -13.18 23.12 -19.44
N SER A 79 -13.49 24.39 -19.70
CA SER A 79 -14.38 24.85 -20.78
C SER A 79 -13.80 24.73 -22.19
N LYS A 80 -12.48 24.54 -22.36
CA LYS A 80 -11.79 24.49 -23.67
C LYS A 80 -11.45 23.05 -24.13
N GLY A 81 -11.95 22.03 -23.45
CA GLY A 81 -11.77 20.61 -23.80
C GLY A 81 -10.60 19.91 -23.07
N LEU A 82 -10.54 18.57 -23.19
CA LEU A 82 -9.66 17.67 -22.41
C LEU A 82 -8.15 17.96 -22.55
N THR A 83 -7.72 18.64 -23.62
CA THR A 83 -6.31 19.00 -23.89
C THR A 83 -6.10 20.50 -24.13
N GLY A 84 -7.14 21.31 -23.96
CA GLY A 84 -7.19 22.72 -24.35
C GLY A 84 -6.45 23.64 -23.39
N GLY A 85 -5.14 23.79 -23.61
CA GLY A 85 -4.30 24.75 -22.87
C GLY A 85 -2.89 24.86 -23.46
N GLN A 86 -2.32 26.06 -23.46
CA GLN A 86 -0.90 26.26 -23.80
C GLN A 86 -0.01 25.66 -22.72
N TRP A 87 1.17 25.17 -23.10
CA TRP A 87 2.16 24.69 -22.14
C TRP A 87 2.76 25.87 -21.38
N VAL A 88 2.43 25.99 -20.09
CA VAL A 88 2.87 27.10 -19.21
C VAL A 88 3.96 26.68 -18.23
N GLY A 89 4.43 25.44 -18.31
CA GLY A 89 5.55 24.94 -17.52
C GLY A 89 5.27 24.99 -16.01
N LEU A 90 6.15 25.65 -15.25
CA LEU A 90 6.11 25.67 -13.78
C LEU A 90 5.27 26.81 -13.18
N LYS A 91 4.45 27.51 -13.98
CA LYS A 91 3.64 28.66 -13.53
C LYS A 91 2.82 28.35 -12.28
N TYR A 92 2.05 27.27 -12.29
CA TYR A 92 1.18 26.89 -11.17
C TYR A 92 1.94 26.44 -9.93
N PHE A 93 3.11 25.82 -10.10
CA PHE A 93 3.97 25.45 -8.98
C PHE A 93 4.49 26.71 -8.27
N ASN A 94 4.99 27.70 -9.02
CA ASN A 94 5.44 28.96 -8.44
C ASN A 94 4.29 29.71 -7.74
N GLN A 95 3.11 29.76 -8.38
CA GLN A 95 1.91 30.33 -7.76
C GLN A 95 1.51 29.61 -6.46
N PHE A 96 1.65 28.29 -6.41
CA PHE A 96 1.39 27.51 -5.20
C PHE A 96 2.40 27.82 -4.10
N PHE A 97 3.71 27.85 -4.39
CA PHE A 97 4.75 28.10 -3.38
C PHE A 97 4.75 29.54 -2.84
N THR A 98 4.38 30.52 -3.68
CA THR A 98 4.28 31.93 -3.29
C THR A 98 2.98 32.28 -2.56
N SER A 99 2.03 31.33 -2.48
CA SER A 99 0.75 31.56 -1.81
C SER A 99 0.93 31.73 -0.29
N PRO A 100 0.29 32.74 0.35
CA PRO A 100 0.31 32.90 1.81
C PRO A 100 -0.22 31.70 2.59
N MET A 101 -1.02 30.84 1.93
CA MET A 101 -1.57 29.62 2.54
C MET A 101 -0.62 28.43 2.47
N PHE A 102 0.40 28.46 1.61
CA PHE A 102 1.29 27.31 1.38
C PHE A 102 1.94 26.83 2.67
N SER A 103 2.60 27.73 3.41
CA SER A 103 3.29 27.37 4.65
C SER A 103 2.32 26.82 5.71
N LYS A 104 1.12 27.40 5.82
CA LYS A 104 0.09 26.93 6.77
C LYS A 104 -0.38 25.52 6.41
N VAL A 105 -0.71 25.28 5.14
CA VAL A 105 -1.18 23.98 4.66
C VAL A 105 -0.07 22.93 4.82
N MET A 106 1.16 23.23 4.39
CA MET A 106 2.29 22.31 4.49
C MET A 106 2.58 21.90 5.94
N ILE A 107 2.68 22.88 6.85
CA ILE A 107 2.96 22.61 8.27
C ILE A 107 1.81 21.84 8.91
N ASN A 108 0.56 22.19 8.61
CA ASN A 108 -0.60 21.49 9.15
C ASN A 108 -0.66 20.04 8.67
N THR A 109 -0.41 19.79 7.37
CA THR A 109 -0.33 18.44 6.84
C THR A 109 0.77 17.64 7.52
N ILE A 110 1.98 18.18 7.64
CA ILE A 110 3.09 17.50 8.34
C ILE A 110 2.74 17.22 9.80
N LYS A 111 2.16 18.19 10.52
CA LYS A 111 1.74 18.02 11.91
C LYS A 111 0.69 16.91 12.05
N ILE A 112 -0.33 16.90 11.20
CA ILE A 112 -1.39 15.88 11.21
C ILE A 112 -0.81 14.52 10.85
N SER A 113 0.02 14.41 9.81
CA SER A 113 0.65 13.16 9.40
C SER A 113 1.57 12.60 10.47
N LEU A 114 2.40 13.42 11.11
CA LEU A 114 3.27 12.99 12.21
C LEU A 114 2.46 12.58 13.44
N GLY A 115 1.44 13.36 13.81
CA GLY A 115 0.53 13.03 14.92
C GLY A 115 -0.19 11.71 14.68
N THR A 116 -0.70 11.51 13.46
CA THR A 116 -1.40 10.28 13.05
C THR A 116 -0.43 9.09 13.01
N LEU A 117 0.82 9.30 12.59
CA LEU A 117 1.84 8.26 12.58
C LEU A 117 2.19 7.80 14.00
N VAL A 118 2.46 8.74 14.91
CA VAL A 118 2.83 8.43 16.30
C VAL A 118 1.66 7.76 17.02
N LEU A 119 0.48 8.38 17.00
CA LEU A 119 -0.69 7.83 17.69
C LEU A 119 -1.22 6.55 17.02
N GLY A 120 -1.26 6.53 15.68
CA GLY A 120 -1.71 5.37 14.90
C GLY A 120 -0.77 4.17 15.01
N PHE A 121 0.49 4.39 15.37
CA PHE A 121 1.42 3.31 15.68
C PHE A 121 1.35 2.88 17.15
N ILE A 122 1.42 3.82 18.09
CA ILE A 122 1.50 3.51 19.52
C ILE A 122 0.18 2.94 20.04
N ALA A 123 -0.97 3.52 19.65
CA ALA A 123 -2.25 3.13 20.23
C ALA A 123 -2.65 1.67 19.95
N PRO A 124 -2.52 1.13 18.72
CA PRO A 124 -2.80 -0.29 18.47
C PRO A 124 -1.87 -1.24 19.22
N ILE A 125 -0.61 -0.87 19.42
CA ILE A 125 0.35 -1.69 20.18
C ILE A 125 -0.06 -1.76 21.65
N VAL A 126 -0.34 -0.61 22.26
CA VAL A 126 -0.80 -0.54 23.66
C VAL A 126 -2.09 -1.35 23.81
N LEU A 127 -3.05 -1.16 22.91
CA LEU A 127 -4.30 -1.91 22.90
C LEU A 127 -4.07 -3.42 22.77
N ALA A 128 -3.18 -3.85 21.87
CA ALA A 128 -2.86 -5.27 21.69
C ALA A 128 -2.25 -5.88 22.95
N LEU A 129 -1.36 -5.15 23.65
CA LEU A 129 -0.78 -5.58 24.92
C LEU A 129 -1.84 -5.67 26.03
N LEU A 130 -2.73 -4.69 26.13
CA LEU A 130 -3.83 -4.69 27.11
C LEU A 130 -4.78 -5.88 26.88
N ILE A 131 -5.17 -6.14 25.63
CA ILE A 131 -6.01 -7.28 25.27
C ILE A 131 -5.28 -8.61 25.54
N ASN A 132 -3.96 -8.65 25.34
CA ASN A 132 -3.18 -9.86 25.59
C ASN A 132 -3.12 -10.24 27.08
N GLN A 133 -3.21 -9.27 28.00
CA GLN A 133 -3.23 -9.55 29.44
C GLN A 133 -4.56 -10.12 29.96
N ILE A 134 -5.62 -10.15 29.13
CA ILE A 134 -6.91 -10.70 29.54
C ILE A 134 -6.85 -12.23 29.56
N HIS A 135 -6.95 -12.82 30.75
CA HIS A 135 -6.90 -14.28 30.96
C HIS A 135 -8.12 -15.02 30.39
N SER A 136 -9.31 -14.39 30.42
CA SER A 136 -10.55 -14.99 29.91
C SER A 136 -10.69 -14.84 28.40
N THR A 137 -10.73 -15.97 27.68
CA THR A 137 -10.87 -16.02 26.21
C THR A 137 -12.18 -15.41 25.72
N LYS A 138 -13.28 -15.55 26.47
CA LYS A 138 -14.59 -14.96 26.14
C LYS A 138 -14.55 -13.43 26.18
N VAL A 139 -13.92 -12.87 27.23
CA VAL A 139 -13.79 -11.41 27.40
C VAL A 139 -12.83 -10.84 26.35
N LYS A 140 -11.71 -11.54 26.09
CA LYS A 140 -10.75 -11.15 25.05
C LYS A 140 -11.41 -11.02 23.67
N GLY A 141 -12.21 -12.01 23.27
CA GLY A 141 -12.94 -11.98 22.00
C GLY A 141 -13.98 -10.85 21.94
N PHE A 142 -14.72 -10.61 23.02
CA PHE A 142 -15.71 -9.53 23.08
C PHE A 142 -15.07 -8.13 22.95
N VAL A 143 -13.98 -7.87 23.68
CA VAL A 143 -13.25 -6.59 23.62
C VAL A 143 -12.67 -6.37 22.22
N GLN A 144 -12.12 -7.40 21.59
CA GLN A 144 -11.64 -7.31 20.20
C GLN A 144 -12.78 -6.94 19.25
N THR A 145 -13.93 -7.62 19.32
CA THR A 145 -15.07 -7.32 18.45
C THR A 145 -15.52 -5.87 18.59
N ILE A 146 -15.68 -5.36 19.81
CA ILE A 146 -16.06 -3.95 20.04
C ILE A 146 -14.99 -3.01 19.50
N THR A 147 -13.71 -3.32 19.70
CA THR A 147 -12.63 -2.40 19.30
C THR A 147 -12.38 -2.39 17.79
N TYR A 148 -12.64 -3.49 17.09
CA TYR A 148 -12.57 -3.55 15.63
C TYR A 148 -13.83 -3.01 14.94
N MET A 149 -14.98 -3.00 15.63
CA MET A 149 -16.25 -2.53 15.08
C MET A 149 -16.20 -1.13 14.43
N PRO A 150 -15.54 -0.12 15.01
CA PRO A 150 -15.50 1.24 14.45
C PRO A 150 -14.88 1.31 13.05
N HIS A 151 -13.97 0.40 12.70
CA HIS A 151 -13.36 0.38 11.37
C HIS A 151 -14.36 0.01 10.26
N PHE A 152 -15.48 -0.63 10.61
CA PHE A 152 -16.56 -0.90 9.66
C PHE A 152 -17.46 0.32 9.41
N ILE A 153 -17.36 1.37 10.23
CA ILE A 153 -18.15 2.59 10.06
C ILE A 153 -17.48 3.48 9.01
N SER A 154 -18.26 3.95 8.03
CA SER A 154 -17.76 4.88 7.01
C SER A 154 -17.26 6.19 7.62
N THR A 155 -16.14 6.71 7.09
CA THR A 155 -15.58 8.01 7.50
C THR A 155 -16.60 9.14 7.42
N VAL A 156 -17.48 9.14 6.42
CA VAL A 156 -18.52 10.17 6.26
C VAL A 156 -19.54 10.12 7.41
N VAL A 157 -19.91 8.91 7.84
CA VAL A 157 -20.82 8.70 8.97
C VAL A 157 -20.18 9.16 10.28
N ILE A 158 -18.89 8.84 10.48
CA ILE A 158 -18.13 9.32 11.66
C ILE A 158 -18.12 10.86 11.70
N VAL A 159 -17.85 11.52 10.57
CA VAL A 159 -17.88 13.00 10.50
C VAL A 159 -19.28 13.55 10.79
N ALA A 160 -20.35 12.91 10.29
CA ALA A 160 -21.73 13.32 10.59
C ALA A 160 -22.06 13.16 12.09
N MET A 161 -21.69 12.04 12.70
CA MET A 161 -21.87 11.80 14.14
C MET A 161 -21.10 12.83 14.98
N LEU A 162 -19.86 13.13 14.61
CA LEU A 162 -19.07 14.16 15.28
C LEU A 162 -19.77 15.52 15.20
N ASN A 163 -20.26 15.94 14.02
CA ASN A 163 -20.99 17.20 13.90
C ASN A 163 -22.25 17.24 14.79
N ILE A 164 -23.04 16.16 14.82
CA ILE A 164 -24.23 16.06 15.68
C ILE A 164 -23.85 16.15 17.16
N PHE A 165 -22.80 15.43 17.58
CA PHE A 165 -22.38 15.41 18.98
C PHE A 165 -21.71 16.70 19.45
N LEU A 166 -20.98 17.39 18.56
CA LEU A 166 -20.28 18.64 18.84
C LEU A 166 -21.14 19.89 18.57
N THR A 167 -22.42 19.76 18.18
CA THR A 167 -23.27 20.92 17.92
C THR A 167 -23.50 21.72 19.22
N PRO A 168 -23.19 23.04 19.27
CA PRO A 168 -23.14 23.82 20.52
C PRO A 168 -24.43 23.92 21.34
N ASN A 169 -25.61 23.73 20.72
CA ASN A 169 -26.91 23.93 21.40
C ASN A 169 -27.78 22.67 21.50
N THR A 170 -27.56 21.68 20.64
CA THR A 170 -28.36 20.43 20.57
C THR A 170 -27.53 19.18 20.73
N GLY A 171 -26.20 19.29 20.61
CA GLY A 171 -25.28 18.18 20.74
C GLY A 171 -25.17 17.70 22.20
N LEU A 172 -24.85 16.42 22.35
CA LEU A 172 -24.61 15.80 23.66
C LEU A 172 -23.61 16.62 24.48
N LEU A 173 -22.51 17.07 23.87
CA LEU A 173 -21.48 17.86 24.54
C LEU A 173 -21.94 19.28 24.88
N GLY A 174 -22.68 19.95 23.99
CA GLY A 174 -23.23 21.29 24.25
C GLY A 174 -24.19 21.30 25.45
N ARG A 175 -24.94 20.22 25.66
CA ARG A 175 -25.82 20.07 26.83
C ARG A 175 -25.06 19.80 28.14
N PHE A 176 -23.90 19.13 28.07
CA PHE A 176 -23.02 18.92 29.24
C PHE A 176 -22.20 20.16 29.60
N PHE A 177 -21.75 20.96 28.61
CA PHE A 177 -20.95 22.17 28.82
C PHE A 177 -21.78 23.48 28.81
N GLY A 178 -23.11 23.38 28.76
CA GLY A 178 -24.07 24.49 28.54
C GLY A 178 -24.18 25.58 29.62
N GLY A 179 -23.12 25.80 30.42
CA GLY A 179 -22.99 26.93 31.35
C GLY A 179 -21.97 27.99 30.93
N THR A 180 -21.11 27.73 29.95
CA THR A 180 -20.11 28.69 29.48
C THR A 180 -20.14 28.75 27.97
N SER A 181 -20.75 29.83 27.47
CA SER A 181 -20.53 30.35 26.13
C SER A 181 -19.03 30.44 25.85
N LEU A 182 -18.54 29.63 24.91
CA LEU A 182 -17.32 29.89 24.14
C LEU A 182 -17.72 30.47 22.79
#